data_AF-A0AAD1C0E6-F1
#
_entry.id   AF-A0AAD1C0E6-F1
#
_cell.length_a   1.000
_cell.length_b   1.000
_cell.length_c   1.000
_cell.angle_alpha   90.00
_cell.angle_beta   90.00
_cell.angle_gamma   90.00
#
_symmetry.space_group_name_H-M   'P 1'
#
loop_
_entity.id
_entity.type
_entity.pdbx_description
1 polymer ?
#
loop_
_entity_poly.entity_id
_entity_poly.type
_entity_poly.pdbx_seq_one_letter_code
_entity_poly.pdbx_strand_id
1 'polypeptide(L)'
;MKKMSLLLATLVLGACEKPMPFESAEVLAEKPERLEELQRQCRADWDKLGNAQCNAVAEAARIRFMGKGTPYTPYPVKFFHSGTEDGR
;
A
#
# COMPACT_ATOMS: atom_id res chain seq x y z
N MET A 1 -18.94 -13.11 44.42
CA MET A 1 -17.68 -12.47 43.97
C MET A 1 -16.92 -13.28 42.90
N LYS A 2 -16.84 -14.62 42.97
CA LYS A 2 -16.14 -15.45 41.98
C LYS A 2 -16.75 -15.45 40.56
N LYS A 3 -18.08 -15.31 40.45
CA LYS A 3 -18.81 -15.20 39.17
C LYS A 3 -18.56 -13.86 38.45
N MET A 4 -18.28 -12.81 39.21
CA MET A 4 -18.02 -11.47 38.68
C MET A 4 -16.62 -11.39 38.05
N SER A 5 -15.66 -12.15 38.59
CA SER A 5 -14.33 -12.31 37.99
C SER A 5 -14.37 -13.06 36.65
N LEU A 6 -15.26 -14.04 36.49
CA LEU A 6 -15.44 -14.75 35.21
C LEU A 6 -16.01 -13.83 34.11
N LEU A 7 -16.88 -12.88 34.48
CA LEU A 7 -17.48 -11.93 33.54
C LEU A 7 -16.49 -10.85 33.06
N LEU A 8 -15.51 -10.45 33.89
CA LEU A 8 -14.43 -9.55 33.44
C LEU A 8 -13.47 -10.24 32.47
N ALA A 9 -13.22 -11.55 32.63
CA ALA A 9 -12.28 -12.27 31.77
C ALA A 9 -12.79 -12.39 30.32
N THR A 10 -14.10 -12.52 30.10
CA THR A 10 -14.67 -12.64 28.75
C THR A 10 -14.66 -11.31 27.97
N LEU A 11 -14.67 -10.16 28.66
CA LEU A 11 -14.53 -8.84 28.02
C LEU A 11 -13.12 -8.60 27.47
N VAL A 12 -12.07 -9.16 28.10
CA VAL A 12 -10.68 -8.96 27.67
C VAL A 12 -10.35 -9.75 26.40
N LEU A 13 -11.00 -10.90 26.15
CA LEU A 13 -10.76 -11.71 24.95
C LEU A 13 -11.51 -11.23 23.69
N GLY A 14 -12.41 -10.24 23.81
CA GLY A 14 -13.14 -9.68 22.67
C GLY A 14 -12.32 -8.72 21.79
N ALA A 15 -11.14 -8.29 22.24
CA ALA A 15 -10.30 -7.33 21.53
C ALA A 15 -9.35 -7.97 20.49
N CYS A 16 -9.47 -9.28 20.23
CA CYS A 16 -8.77 -9.91 19.11
C CYS A 16 -9.50 -9.56 17.80
N GLU A 17 -9.39 -8.31 17.36
CA GLU A 17 -9.83 -7.89 16.03
C GLU A 17 -9.00 -8.67 15.01
N LYS A 18 -9.69 -9.49 14.20
CA LYS A 18 -9.07 -10.23 13.10
C LYS A 18 -8.31 -9.21 12.23
N PRO A 19 -7.03 -9.44 11.93
CA PRO A 19 -6.31 -8.58 11.00
C PRO A 19 -7.12 -8.52 9.71
N MET A 20 -7.47 -7.31 9.26
CA MET A 20 -8.08 -7.16 7.95
C MET A 20 -7.15 -7.78 6.89
N PRO A 21 -7.69 -8.50 5.90
CA PRO A 21 -6.87 -9.05 4.83
C PRO A 21 -6.10 -7.93 4.14
N PHE A 22 -4.77 -8.07 4.07
CA PHE A 22 -3.94 -7.12 3.36
C PHE A 22 -4.20 -7.22 1.85
N GLU A 23 -4.56 -6.10 1.24
CA GLU A 23 -4.77 -5.97 -0.21
C GLU A 23 -3.60 -5.20 -0.83
N SER A 24 -2.90 -5.82 -1.79
CA SER A 24 -1.72 -5.21 -2.41
C SER A 24 -2.08 -4.05 -3.34
N ALA A 25 -1.11 -3.16 -3.57
CA ALA A 25 -1.30 -1.98 -4.39
C ALA A 25 -1.66 -2.33 -5.85
N GLU A 26 -1.11 -3.43 -6.39
CA GLU A 26 -1.36 -3.89 -7.75
C GLU A 26 -2.81 -4.34 -7.92
N VAL A 27 -3.33 -5.12 -6.95
CA VAL A 27 -4.72 -5.59 -6.98
C VAL A 27 -5.70 -4.43 -6.79
N LEU A 28 -5.38 -3.50 -5.89
CA LEU A 28 -6.20 -2.31 -5.66
C LEU A 28 -6.18 -1.33 -6.84
N ALA A 29 -5.06 -1.25 -7.57
CA ALA A 29 -4.97 -0.43 -8.77
C ALA A 29 -5.93 -0.89 -9.86
N GLU A 30 -6.25 -2.18 -9.93
CA GLU A 30 -7.21 -2.76 -10.87
C GLU A 30 -8.67 -2.59 -10.42
N LYS A 31 -8.93 -2.27 -9.13
CA LYS A 31 -10.28 -2.20 -8.53
C LYS A 31 -10.60 -0.80 -7.99
N PRO A 32 -11.07 0.14 -8.84
CA PRO A 32 -11.26 1.54 -8.44
C PRO A 32 -12.28 1.74 -7.32
N GLU A 33 -13.40 1.02 -7.35
CA GLU A 33 -14.44 1.14 -6.32
C GLU A 33 -13.93 0.69 -4.94
N ARG A 34 -13.16 -0.41 -4.91
CA ARG A 34 -12.56 -0.92 -3.68
C ARG A 34 -11.49 0.04 -3.15
N LEU A 35 -10.71 0.63 -4.05
CA LEU A 35 -9.69 1.61 -3.70
C LEU A 35 -10.32 2.86 -3.05
N GLU A 36 -11.42 3.39 -3.60
CA GLU A 36 -12.09 4.57 -3.04
C GLU A 36 -12.65 4.29 -1.64
N GLU A 37 -13.23 3.12 -1.42
CA GLU A 37 -13.73 2.71 -0.10
C GLU A 37 -12.59 2.66 0.92
N LEU A 38 -11.49 1.99 0.60
CA LEU A 38 -10.32 1.94 1.49
C LEU A 38 -9.70 3.32 1.73
N GLN A 39 -9.73 4.23 0.74
CA GLN A 39 -9.29 5.61 0.95
C GLN A 39 -10.17 6.36 1.96
N ARG A 40 -11.49 6.16 1.92
CA ARG A 40 -12.41 6.74 2.91
C ARG A 40 -12.11 6.18 4.30
N GLN A 41 -11.90 4.87 4.39
CA GLN A 41 -11.57 4.20 5.65
C GLN A 41 -10.22 4.65 6.21
N CYS A 42 -9.17 4.73 5.40
CA CYS A 42 -7.85 5.24 5.83
C CYS A 42 -7.89 6.70 6.31
N ARG A 43 -8.79 7.53 5.77
CA ARG A 43 -9.01 8.91 6.27
C ARG A 43 -9.76 8.94 7.60
N ALA A 44 -10.65 7.98 7.83
CA ALA A 44 -11.48 7.93 9.02
C ALA A 44 -10.74 7.32 10.21
N ASP A 45 -10.03 6.21 10.00
CA ASP A 45 -9.37 5.45 11.06
C ASP A 45 -8.13 4.72 10.53
N TRP A 46 -7.03 5.46 10.44
CA TRP A 46 -5.76 4.98 9.90
C TRP A 46 -5.15 3.87 10.78
N ASP A 47 -5.20 4.03 12.10
CA ASP A 47 -4.61 3.09 13.05
C ASP A 47 -5.30 1.72 13.01
N LYS A 48 -6.62 1.71 12.78
CA LYS A 48 -7.40 0.48 12.65
C LYS A 48 -7.14 -0.30 11.36
N LEU A 49 -6.98 0.37 10.22
CA LEU A 49 -6.61 -0.31 8.96
C LEU A 49 -5.14 -0.72 8.93
N GLY A 50 -4.30 0.04 9.63
CA GLY A 50 -2.87 -0.17 9.69
C GLY A 50 -2.10 0.52 8.56
N ASN A 51 -0.93 1.05 8.92
CA ASN A 51 -0.06 1.82 8.02
C ASN A 51 0.25 1.06 6.72
N ALA A 52 0.48 -0.25 6.80
CA ALA A 52 0.80 -1.07 5.64
C ALA A 52 -0.32 -1.02 4.58
N GLN A 53 -1.58 -1.12 5.01
CA GLN A 53 -2.73 -1.10 4.10
C GLN A 53 -2.94 0.29 3.50
N CYS A 54 -2.85 1.35 4.30
CA CYS A 54 -3.03 2.72 3.81
C CYS A 54 -1.88 3.17 2.88
N ASN A 55 -0.66 2.69 3.11
CA ASN A 55 0.44 2.87 2.16
C ASN A 55 0.19 2.13 0.84
N ALA A 56 -0.33 0.90 0.89
CA ALA A 56 -0.70 0.16 -0.32
C ALA A 56 -1.82 0.86 -1.11
N VAL A 57 -2.78 1.48 -0.43
CA VAL A 57 -3.84 2.31 -1.04
C VAL A 57 -3.25 3.55 -1.73
N ALA A 58 -2.29 4.24 -1.11
CA ALA A 58 -1.61 5.37 -1.72
C ALA A 58 -0.81 4.95 -2.96
N GLU A 59 -0.10 3.81 -2.88
CA GLU A 59 0.64 3.27 -4.01
C GLU A 59 -0.28 2.80 -5.15
N ALA A 60 -1.43 2.22 -4.84
CA ALA A 60 -2.44 1.86 -5.85
C ALA A 60 -2.92 3.09 -6.62
N ALA A 61 -3.16 4.20 -5.92
CA ALA A 61 -3.51 5.47 -6.56
C ALA A 61 -2.35 5.98 -7.46
N ARG A 62 -1.11 5.88 -6.99
CA ARG A 62 0.09 6.21 -7.78
C ARG A 62 0.18 5.34 -9.04
N ILE A 63 0.00 4.02 -8.94
CA ILE A 63 0.05 3.10 -10.07
C ILE A 63 -1.04 3.43 -11.09
N ARG A 64 -2.27 3.74 -10.65
CA ARG A 64 -3.36 4.11 -11.57
C ARG A 64 -3.07 5.39 -12.35
N PHE A 65 -2.45 6.37 -11.69
CA PHE A 65 -2.22 7.67 -12.30
C PHE A 65 -0.90 7.75 -13.08
N MET A 66 0.18 7.21 -12.51
CA MET A 66 1.55 7.30 -13.04
C MET A 66 2.02 6.00 -13.73
N GLY A 67 1.27 4.92 -13.62
CA GLY A 67 1.73 3.59 -14.02
C GLY A 67 2.77 3.00 -13.05
N LYS A 68 3.27 1.81 -13.39
CA LYS A 68 4.30 1.10 -12.60
C LYS A 68 5.70 1.73 -12.68
N GLY A 69 5.83 2.89 -13.33
CA GLY A 69 7.11 3.51 -13.64
C GLY A 69 7.80 2.87 -14.86
N THR A 70 8.98 3.38 -15.20
CA THR A 70 9.83 2.82 -16.26
C THR A 70 10.77 1.78 -15.68
N PRO A 71 10.98 0.63 -16.36
CA PRO A 71 12.01 -0.33 -15.96
C PRO A 71 13.38 0.35 -15.83
N TYR A 72 14.18 -0.07 -14.85
CA TYR A 72 15.55 0.41 -14.72
C TYR A 72 16.38 0.02 -15.95
N THR A 73 16.98 1.00 -16.61
CA THR A 73 17.89 0.79 -17.74
C THR A 73 19.33 0.93 -17.25
N PRO A 74 20.06 -0.18 -17.02
CA PRO A 74 21.43 -0.14 -16.48
C PRO A 74 22.45 0.45 -17.45
N TYR A 75 22.13 0.50 -18.74
CA TYR A 75 22.99 1.08 -19.75
C TYR A 75 22.63 2.54 -19.97
N PRO A 76 23.63 3.44 -20.02
CA PRO A 76 23.37 4.81 -20.43
C PRO A 76 22.80 4.78 -21.84
N VAL A 77 21.62 5.37 -21.96
CA VAL A 77 21.03 5.81 -23.23
C VAL A 77 22.10 6.61 -23.99
N LYS A 78 22.56 6.07 -25.12
CA LYS A 78 23.53 6.73 -26.01
C LYS A 78 22.86 7.92 -26.69
N PHE A 79 22.60 8.99 -25.94
CA PHE A 79 21.94 10.19 -26.45
C PHE A 79 22.89 11.15 -27.16
N PHE A 80 24.19 10.86 -27.18
CA PHE A 80 25.13 11.60 -28.00
C PHE A 80 26.12 10.63 -28.64
N HIS A 81 26.25 10.71 -29.96
CA HIS A 81 27.54 10.44 -30.57
C HIS A 81 28.48 11.50 -29.97
N SER A 82 29.19 11.16 -28.89
CA SER A 82 30.39 11.90 -28.54
C SER A 82 31.30 11.74 -29.76
N GLY A 83 31.35 12.78 -30.60
CA GLY A 83 32.26 12.84 -31.72
C GLY A 83 33.67 12.75 -31.18
N THR A 84 34.17 11.52 -31.03
CA THR A 84 35.59 11.25 -31.20
C THR A 84 35.80 11.19 -32.70
N GLU A 85 35.67 12.36 -33.35
CA GLU A 85 36.56 12.70 -34.44
C GLU A 85 37.95 12.85 -33.79
N ASP A 86 38.65 11.72 -33.61
CA ASP A 86 40.09 11.79 -33.50
C ASP A 86 40.63 11.73 -34.92
N GLY A 87 41.14 12.89 -35.34
CA GLY A 87 41.62 13.15 -36.68
C GLY A 87 42.94 12.43 -36.95
N ARG A 88 43.17 12.24 -38.24
CA ARG A 88 44.45 11.99 -38.88
C ARG A 88 45.63 12.72 -38.22
#